data_AF-A0A0A7EVS6-F1
#
_entry.id   AF-A0A0A7EVS6-F1
#
_cell.length_a   1.000
_cell.length_b   1.000
_cell.length_c   1.000
_cell.angle_alpha   90.00
_cell.angle_beta   90.00
_cell.angle_gamma   90.00
#
_symmetry.space_group_name_H-M   'P 1'
#
loop_
_entity.id
_entity.type
_entity.pdbx_description
1 polymer ?
#
loop_
_entity_poly.entity_id
_entity_poly.type
_entity_poly.pdbx_seq_one_letter_code
_entity_poly.pdbx_strand_id
1 'polypeptide(L)' 'KRIVPLKWKTKLLPWLQLDGDVLFLSQAADIKVYHIHKDSGRLQRSPYEVYSG' A
#
# COMPACT_ATOMS: atom_id res chain seq x y z
N LYS A 1 -8.22 29.75 -1.11
CA LYS A 1 -8.56 28.34 -0.78
C LYS A 1 -7.27 27.65 -0.32
N ARG A 2 -7.00 27.56 0.98
CA ARG A 2 -5.76 26.96 1.50
C ARG A 2 -5.90 25.44 1.42
N ILE A 3 -5.14 24.80 0.52
CA ILE A 3 -4.98 23.35 0.53
C ILE A 3 -4.04 23.07 1.70
N VAL A 4 -4.62 22.65 2.82
CA VAL A 4 -3.81 22.17 3.95
C VAL A 4 -3.21 20.84 3.49
N PRO A 5 -1.88 20.72 3.36
CA PRO A 5 -1.28 19.42 3.11
C PRO A 5 -1.61 18.57 4.33
N LEU A 6 -2.38 17.50 4.13
CA LEU A 6 -2.58 16.47 5.15
C LEU A 6 -1.20 15.92 5.48
N LYS A 7 -0.54 16.46 6.51
CA LYS A 7 0.70 15.93 7.05
C LYS A 7 0.35 14.61 7.74
N TRP A 8 0.31 13.53 6.98
CA TRP A 8 0.15 12.18 7.48
C TRP A 8 1.31 11.90 8.45
N LYS A 9 0.95 11.56 9.68
CA LYS A 9 1.90 11.24 10.76
C LYS A 9 2.51 9.87 10.41
N THR A 10 3.76 9.83 9.96
CA THR A 10 4.52 8.60 9.56
C THR A 10 4.77 7.59 10.70
N LYS A 11 4.08 7.74 11.85
CA LYS A 11 4.10 6.82 12.99
C LYS A 11 2.81 5.99 13.12
N LEU A 12 1.99 5.95 12.08
CA LEU A 12 0.74 5.19 12.08
C LEU A 12 1.00 3.73 11.71
N LEU A 13 0.23 2.85 12.37
CA LEU A 13 0.15 1.42 12.08
C LEU A 13 0.22 1.18 10.56
N PRO A 14 1.08 0.25 10.09
CA PRO A 14 1.04 -0.17 8.71
C PRO A 14 -0.34 -0.75 8.46
N TRP A 15 -1.20 0.00 7.78
CA TRP A 15 -2.51 -0.50 7.42
C TRP A 15 -2.35 -1.39 6.19
N LEU A 16 -3.08 -2.50 6.20
CA LEU A 16 -3.09 -3.53 5.18
C LEU A 16 -4.50 -3.60 4.62
N GLN A 17 -4.64 -3.55 3.30
CA GLN A 17 -5.93 -3.72 2.64
C GLN A 17 -5.82 -4.75 1.52
N LEU A 18 -6.75 -5.69 1.50
CA LEU A 18 -6.92 -6.66 0.43
C LEU A 18 -8.14 -6.29 -0.39
N ASP A 19 -7.97 -6.12 -1.69
CA ASP A 19 -9.04 -5.90 -2.66
C ASP A 19 -8.90 -6.91 -3.81
N GLY A 20 -9.72 -7.96 -3.77
CA GLY A 20 -9.61 -9.08 -4.71
C GLY A 20 -8.25 -9.75 -4.67
N ASP A 21 -7.50 -9.67 -5.78
CA ASP A 21 -6.15 -10.17 -5.95
C ASP A 21 -5.06 -9.11 -5.73
N VAL A 22 -5.41 -7.97 -5.15
CA VAL A 22 -4.49 -6.86 -4.91
C VAL A 22 -4.33 -6.62 -3.41
N LEU A 23 -3.08 -6.55 -2.95
CA LEU A 23 -2.71 -6.21 -1.59
C LEU A 23 -2.05 -4.83 -1.54
N PHE A 24 -2.65 -3.93 -0.78
CA PHE A 24 -2.09 -2.62 -0.45
C PHE A 24 -1.43 -2.69 0.93
N LEU A 25 -0.15 -2.38 0.96
CA LEU A 25 0.65 -2.32 2.18
C LEU A 25 1.19 -0.91 2.35
N SER A 26 0.69 -0.19 3.36
CA SER A 26 1.24 1.11 3.74
C SER A 26 2.48 0.89 4.62
N GLN A 27 3.65 1.26 4.11
CA GLN A 27 4.91 1.24 4.84
C GLN A 27 5.47 2.66 4.96
N ALA A 28 5.34 3.24 6.16
CA ALA A 28 5.76 4.60 6.45
C ALA A 28 5.13 5.66 5.52
N ALA A 29 5.90 6.19 4.56
CA ALA A 29 5.44 7.20 3.59
C ALA A 29 5.05 6.61 2.23
N ASP A 30 5.27 5.30 2.04
CA ASP A 30 5.03 4.62 0.78
C ASP A 30 3.88 3.63 0.92
N ILE A 31 3.05 3.53 -0.12
CA ILE A 31 2.08 2.46 -0.27
C ILE A 31 2.59 1.54 -1.35
N LYS A 32 2.88 0.31 -0.98
CA LYS A 32 3.30 -0.75 -1.90
C LYS A 32 2.10 -1.60 -2.28
N VAL A 33 1.89 -1.78 -3.56
CA VAL A 33 0.84 -2.62 -4.12
C VAL A 33 1.44 -3.93 -4.56
N TYR A 34 0.81 -5.04 -4.23
CA TYR A 34 1.25 -6.38 -4.60
C TYR A 34 0.09 -7.15 -5.22
N HIS A 35 0.35 -7.91 -6.27
CA HIS A 35 -0.64 -8.87 -6.77
C HIS A 35 -0.48 -10.22 -6.06
N ILE A 36 -1.61 -10.80 -5.70
CA ILE A 36 -1.75 -12.14 -5.16
C ILE A 36 -2.12 -13.05 -6.31
N HIS A 37 -1.29 -14.07 -6.54
CA HIS A 37 -1.57 -15.03 -7.60
C HIS A 37 -2.79 -15.89 -7.21
N LYS A 38 -3.90 -15.77 -7.97
CA LYS A 38 -5.19 -16.41 -7.66
C LYS A 38 -5.07 -17.93 -7.47
N ASP A 39 -4.21 -18.59 -8.23
CA ASP A 39 -4.09 -20.06 -8.20
C ASP A 39 -3.19 -20.58 -7.08
N SER A 40 -2.25 -19.78 -6.59
CA SER A 40 -1.26 -20.25 -5.61
C SER A 40 -1.33 -19.56 -4.26
N GLY A 41 -2.18 -18.53 -4.12
CA GLY A 41 -2.27 -17.69 -2.92
C GLY A 41 -0.94 -17.01 -2.55
N ARG A 42 0.02 -16.99 -3.48
CA ARG A 42 1.36 -16.45 -3.25
C ARG A 42 1.35 -14.98 -3.60
N LEU A 43 1.84 -14.17 -2.66
CA LEU A 43 2.14 -12.78 -2.90
C LEU A 43 3.36 -12.67 -3.81
N GLN A 44 3.29 -11.83 -4.84
CA GLN A 44 4.48 -11.45 -5.60
C GLN A 44 5.49 -10.78 -4.66
N ARG A 45 6.76 -11.19 -4.72
CA ARG A 45 7.80 -10.62 -3.83
C ARG A 45 8.14 -9.17 -4.18
N SER A 46 8.02 -8.82 -5.44
CA SER A 46 8.19 -7.46 -5.94
C SER A 46 6.86 -6.72 -5.89
N PRO A 47 6.83 -5.48 -5.35
CA PRO A 47 5.66 -4.64 -5.47
C PRO A 47 5.39 -4.32 -6.95
N TYR A 48 4.13 -4.42 -7.34
CA TYR A 48 3.64 -4.05 -8.66
C TYR A 48 3.70 -2.53 -8.86
N GLU A 49 3.31 -1.77 -7.83
CA GLU A 49 3.30 -0.31 -7.88
C GLU A 49 3.66 0.26 -6.50
N VAL A 50 4.29 1.43 -6.49
CA VAL A 50 4.65 2.14 -5.25
C VAL A 50 4.16 3.57 -5.36
N TYR A 51 3.27 3.97 -4.46
CA TYR A 51 2.82 5.34 -4.31
C TYR A 51 3.56 6.00 -3.15
N SER A 52 4.29 7.07 -3.44
CA SER A 52 4.99 7.88 -2.42
C SER A 52 4.32 9.25 -2.32
N GLY A 53 4.11 9.75 -1.10
CA GLY A 53 3.44 11.02 -0.81
C GLY A 53 4.35 12.10 -0.25
#